data_AF-A0A4R0RGQ9-F1
#
_entry.id   AF-A0A4R0RGQ9-F1
#
_cell.length_a   1.000
_cell.length_b   1.000
_cell.length_c   1.000
_cell.angle_alpha   90.00
_cell.angle_beta   90.00
_cell.angle_gamma   90.00
#
_symmetry.space_group_name_H-M   'P 1'
#
loop_
_entity.id
_entity.type
_entity.pdbx_description
1 polymer ?
#
loop_
_entity_poly.entity_id
_entity_poly.type
_entity_poly.pdbx_seq_one_letter_code
_entity_poly.pdbx_strand_id
1 'polypeptide(L)'
;MSTQLQLNHAAYTYLTVTQAPQFSSPVAFSSAHPALAYVQPVGSLTDVHILSVPKDVWASDEEQILKGLQDTSGVAGVQVVAEPKQRVKRGEEEL
;
A
#
# COMPACT_ATOMS: atom_id res chain seq x y z
N MET A 1 -14.25 5.23 18.94
CA MET A 1 -13.09 6.13 18.78
C MET A 1 -12.25 5.58 17.63
N SER A 2 -12.54 5.98 16.40
CA SER A 2 -11.82 5.48 15.22
C SER A 2 -10.60 6.38 15.02
N THR A 3 -9.41 5.94 15.43
CA THR A 3 -8.16 6.63 15.10
C THR A 3 -7.96 6.52 13.59
N GLN A 4 -8.33 7.57 12.85
CA GLN A 4 -7.91 7.71 11.47
C GLN A 4 -6.38 7.76 11.46
N LEU A 5 -5.75 6.71 10.94
CA LEU A 5 -4.33 6.79 10.62
C LEU A 5 -4.15 7.83 9.53
N GLN A 6 -3.63 8.99 9.92
CA GLN A 6 -3.25 10.03 8.98
C GLN A 6 -1.97 9.58 8.28
N LEU A 7 -2.16 8.94 7.13
CA LEU A 7 -1.08 8.52 6.25
C LEU A 7 -0.35 9.77 5.74
N ASN A 8 0.97 9.85 5.98
CA ASN A 8 1.80 10.96 5.54
C ASN A 8 2.22 10.75 4.08
N HIS A 9 1.30 11.05 3.17
CA HIS A 9 1.54 11.00 1.72
C HIS A 9 2.60 12.02 1.25
N ALA A 10 2.99 13.01 2.06
CA ALA A 10 4.05 13.94 1.69
C ALA A 10 5.44 13.30 1.75
N ALA A 11 5.66 12.39 2.71
CA ALA A 11 6.96 11.73 2.91
C ALA A 11 6.99 10.29 2.37
N TYR A 12 5.84 9.60 2.30
CA TYR A 12 5.77 8.19 1.98
C TYR A 12 4.78 7.90 0.85
N THR A 13 5.16 6.95 -0.01
CA THR A 13 4.28 6.26 -0.94
C THR A 13 3.70 5.04 -0.23
N TYR A 14 2.39 4.84 -0.36
CA TYR A 14 1.72 3.69 0.23
C TYR A 14 1.38 2.66 -0.84
N LEU A 15 1.49 1.39 -0.48
CA LEU A 15 1.25 0.24 -1.35
C LEU A 15 0.26 -0.67 -0.63
N THR A 16 -0.70 -1.20 -1.36
CA THR A 16 -1.53 -2.31 -0.91
C THR A 16 -1.06 -3.59 -1.57
N VAL A 17 -0.81 -4.60 -0.74
CA VAL A 17 -0.42 -5.93 -1.17
C VAL A 17 -1.53 -6.88 -0.79
N THR A 18 -2.05 -7.59 -1.78
CA THR A 18 -3.05 -8.64 -1.60
C THR A 18 -2.34 -9.96 -1.44
N GLN A 19 -2.57 -10.62 -0.32
CA GLN A 19 -2.08 -11.95 -0.04
C GLN A 19 -2.92 -13.00 -0.79
N ALA A 20 -2.25 -14.00 -1.34
CA ALA A 20 -2.92 -15.10 -2.02
C ALA A 20 -3.66 -16.00 -1.00
N PRO A 21 -4.86 -16.49 -1.34
CA PRO A 21 -5.74 -17.21 -0.41
C PRO A 21 -5.14 -18.53 0.10
N GLN A 22 -4.16 -19.10 -0.60
CA GLN A 22 -3.44 -20.30 -0.14
C GLN A 22 -2.49 -20.05 1.05
N PHE A 23 -2.20 -18.79 1.41
CA PHE A 23 -1.36 -18.45 2.55
C PHE A 23 -2.25 -18.10 3.74
N SER A 24 -2.26 -18.95 4.77
CA SER A 24 -3.01 -18.75 6.01
C SER A 24 -2.26 -17.90 7.04
N SER A 25 -0.97 -17.63 6.82
CA SER A 25 -0.12 -16.82 7.71
C SER A 25 0.30 -15.52 7.03
N PRO A 26 0.46 -14.41 7.79
CA PRO A 26 0.89 -13.15 7.22
C PRO A 26 2.25 -13.29 6.55
N VAL A 27 2.33 -12.95 5.27
CA VAL A 27 3.59 -12.97 4.52
C VAL A 27 4.48 -11.82 4.99
N ALA A 28 5.78 -12.09 5.17
CA ALA A 28 6.75 -11.10 5.60
C ALA A 28 7.15 -10.17 4.43
N PHE A 29 6.28 -9.22 4.07
CA PHE A 29 6.50 -8.31 2.94
C PHE A 29 7.71 -7.39 3.12
N SER A 30 8.10 -7.08 4.37
CA SER A 30 9.30 -6.28 4.68
C SER A 30 10.60 -6.97 4.25
N SER A 31 10.60 -8.28 4.03
CA SER A 31 11.76 -9.01 3.50
C SER A 31 12.01 -8.75 2.00
N ALA A 32 11.02 -8.22 1.27
CA ALA A 32 11.15 -7.95 -0.17
C ALA A 32 12.07 -6.77 -0.47
N HIS A 33 12.12 -5.76 0.41
CA HIS A 33 12.96 -4.59 0.25
C HIS A 33 13.19 -3.89 1.60
N PRO A 34 14.42 -3.46 1.95
CA PRO A 34 14.70 -2.84 3.24
C PRO A 34 13.96 -1.52 3.48
N ALA A 35 13.55 -0.84 2.41
CA ALA A 35 12.76 0.40 2.51
C ALA A 35 11.25 0.18 2.68
N LEU A 36 10.77 -1.07 2.63
CA LEU A 36 9.37 -1.39 2.86
C LEU A 36 9.11 -1.51 4.37
N ALA A 37 8.19 -0.69 4.86
CA ALA A 37 7.67 -0.79 6.22
C ALA A 37 6.23 -1.29 6.19
N TYR A 38 5.92 -2.28 7.03
CA TYR A 38 4.54 -2.74 7.22
C TYR A 38 3.76 -1.73 8.07
N VAL A 39 2.59 -1.33 7.60
CA VAL A 39 1.73 -0.38 8.31
C VAL A 39 0.62 -1.13 9.04
N GLN A 40 -0.32 -1.75 8.29
CA GLN A 40 -1.51 -2.41 8.83
C GLN A 40 -2.33 -3.09 7.72
N PRO A 41 -3.30 -3.97 8.03
CA PRO A 41 -4.31 -4.42 7.07
C PRO A 41 -5.27 -3.30 6.62
N VAL A 42 -5.85 -3.41 5.43
CA VAL A 42 -6.81 -2.44 4.88
C VAL A 42 -8.18 -2.62 5.55
N GLY A 43 -8.44 -1.82 6.59
CA GLY A 43 -9.74 -1.80 7.25
C GLY A 43 -10.10 -3.16 7.86
N SER A 44 -11.12 -3.81 7.32
CA SER A 44 -11.57 -5.16 7.75
C SER A 44 -11.09 -6.29 6.84
N LEU A 45 -10.34 -5.98 5.77
CA LEU A 45 -9.76 -6.99 4.88
C LEU A 45 -8.48 -7.52 5.50
N THR A 46 -8.47 -8.80 5.86
CA THR A 46 -7.31 -9.45 6.49
C THR A 46 -6.28 -9.92 5.47
N ASP A 47 -6.68 -10.05 4.21
CA ASP A 47 -5.85 -10.46 3.08
C ASP A 47 -5.16 -9.28 2.37
N VAL A 48 -5.61 -8.04 2.58
CA VAL A 48 -4.98 -6.85 1.98
C VAL A 48 -4.21 -6.08 3.04
N HIS A 49 -2.93 -5.85 2.77
CA HIS A 49 -2.00 -5.20 3.68
C HIS A 49 -1.45 -3.91 3.10
N ILE A 50 -1.34 -2.88 3.94
CA ILE A 50 -0.74 -1.59 3.61
C ILE A 50 0.73 -1.61 4.01
N LEU A 51 1.58 -1.27 3.06
CA LEU A 51 3.00 -1.01 3.23
C LEU A 51 3.29 0.47 2.93
N SER A 52 4.34 1.00 3.50
CA SER A 52 4.85 2.34 3.21
C SER A 52 6.29 2.28 2.74
N VAL A 53 6.62 3.14 1.77
CA VAL A 53 7.96 3.33 1.24
C VAL A 53 8.28 4.83 1.23
N PRO A 54 9.47 5.27 1.64
CA PRO A 54 9.88 6.67 1.49
C PRO A 54 9.79 7.12 0.02
N LYS A 55 9.23 8.30 -0.25
CA LYS A 55 9.07 8.80 -1.64
C LYS A 55 10.39 8.90 -2.42
N ASP A 56 11.47 9.27 -1.73
CA ASP A 56 12.82 9.38 -2.31
C ASP A 56 13.32 8.03 -2.86
N VAL A 57 13.12 6.97 -2.07
CA VAL A 57 13.46 5.59 -2.46
C VAL A 57 12.48 5.08 -3.50
N TRP A 58 11.18 5.35 -3.35
CA TRP A 58 10.18 4.95 -4.35
C TRP A 58 10.50 5.51 -5.73
N ALA A 59 10.91 6.77 -5.83
CA ALA A 59 11.25 7.39 -7.12
C ALA A 59 12.44 6.73 -7.84
N SER A 60 13.35 6.09 -7.09
CA SER A 60 14.56 5.47 -7.64
C SER A 60 14.45 3.95 -7.80
N ASP A 61 13.73 3.29 -6.90
CA ASP A 61 13.70 1.83 -6.75
C ASP A 61 12.30 1.23 -6.96
N GLU A 62 11.33 1.99 -7.49
CA GLU A 62 9.95 1.53 -7.73
C GLU A 62 9.90 0.15 -8.38
N GLU A 63 10.63 -0.05 -9.48
CA GLU A 63 10.59 -1.29 -10.24
C GLU A 63 11.16 -2.46 -9.43
N GLN A 64 12.24 -2.22 -8.67
CA GLN A 64 12.87 -3.24 -7.82
C GLN A 64 11.97 -3.61 -6.64
N ILE A 65 11.29 -2.63 -6.04
CA ILE A 65 10.33 -2.84 -4.95
C ILE A 65 9.13 -3.64 -5.46
N LEU A 66 8.53 -3.24 -6.59
CA LEU A 66 7.40 -3.95 -7.19
C LEU A 66 7.78 -5.37 -7.59
N LYS A 67 8.97 -5.57 -8.15
CA LYS A 67 9.45 -6.89 -8.53
C LYS A 67 9.73 -7.77 -7.31
N GLY A 68 10.36 -7.24 -6.25
CA GLY A 68 10.58 -7.97 -5.01
C GLY A 68 9.28 -8.39 -4.33
N LEU A 69 8.26 -7.53 -4.33
CA LEU A 69 6.94 -7.86 -3.82
C LEU A 69 6.24 -8.93 -4.67
N GLN A 70 6.33 -8.86 -6.00
CA GLN A 70 5.75 -9.87 -6.89
C GLN A 70 6.47 -11.23 -6.80
N ASP A 71 7.79 -11.23 -6.57
CA ASP A 71 8.59 -12.44 -6.39
C ASP A 71 8.37 -13.07 -5.00
N THR A 72 7.84 -12.29 -4.04
CA THR A 72 7.52 -12.79 -2.70
C THR A 72 6.40 -13.81 -2.77
N SER A 73 6.72 -15.04 -2.39
CA SER A 73 5.77 -16.14 -2.34
C SER A 73 4.57 -15.81 -1.44
N GLY A 74 3.38 -15.80 -2.05
CA GLY A 74 2.13 -15.49 -1.36
C GLY A 74 1.58 -14.09 -1.60
N VAL A 75 2.21 -13.30 -2.46
CA VAL A 75 1.61 -12.09 -3.02
C VAL A 75 0.77 -12.45 -4.24
N ALA A 76 -0.52 -12.12 -4.22
CA ALA A 76 -1.43 -12.25 -5.37
C ALA A 76 -1.46 -10.98 -6.21
N GLY A 77 -1.25 -9.81 -5.60
CA GLY A 77 -1.27 -8.54 -6.29
C GLY A 77 -0.65 -7.42 -5.47
N VAL A 78 -0.11 -6.43 -6.17
CA VAL A 78 0.45 -5.22 -5.59
C VAL A 78 -0.20 -4.04 -6.29
N GLN A 79 -0.67 -3.06 -5.52
CA GLN A 79 -1.30 -1.87 -6.05
C GLN A 79 -0.76 -0.65 -5.31
N VAL A 80 -0.33 0.36 -6.06
CA VAL A 80 0.11 1.64 -5.49
C VAL A 80 -1.12 2.41 -5.03
N VAL A 81 -1.16 2.77 -3.76
CA VAL A 81 -2.22 3.61 -3.20
C VAL A 81 -1.92 5.03 -3.64
N ALA A 82 -2.63 5.47 -4.67
CA ALA A 82 -2.60 6.86 -5.10
C ALA A 82 -2.97 7.77 -3.91
N GLU A 83 -2.35 8.95 -3.87
CA GLU A 83 -2.71 9.98 -2.89
C GLU A 83 -4.23 10.18 -2.92
N PRO A 84 -4.90 10.28 -1.75
CA PRO A 84 -6.35 10.40 -1.71
C PRO A 84 -6.78 11.62 -2.52
N LYS A 85 -7.24 11.38 -3.75
CA LYS A 85 -7.80 12.42 -4.60
C LYS A 85 -9.02 12.96 -3.86
N GLN A 86 -8.93 14.23 -3.49
CA GLN A 86 -10.04 14.96 -2.90
C GLN A 86 -11.30 14.65 -3.71
N ARG A 87 -12.29 14.02 -3.07
CA ARG A 87 -13.59 13.79 -3.69
C ARG A 87 -14.15 15.16 -4.05
N VAL A 88 -14.10 15.52 -5.33
CA VAL A 88 -14.88 16.64 -5.86
C VAL A 88 -16.33 16.20 -5.72
N LYS A 89 -17.11 16.91 -4.90
CA LYS A 89 -18.55 16.68 -4.83
C LYS A 89 -19.13 16.89 -6.23
N ARG A 90 -19.77 15.87 -6.79
CA ARG A 90 -20.58 16.01 -8.00
C ARG A 90 -21.83 16.79 -7.59
N GLY A 91 -21.85 18.09 -7.79
CA GLY A 91 -22.99 18.93 -7.39
C GLY A 91 -22.80 20.44 -7.47
N GLU A 92 -22.00 20.95 -8.40
CA GLU A 92 -21.98 22.39 -8.74
C GLU A 92 -21.90 22.51 -10.26
N GLU A 93 -22.98 22.10 -10.94
CA GLU A 93 -23.35 22.68 -12.22
C GLU A 93 -24.39 23.76 -11.89
N GLU A 94 -23.90 24.99 -11.74
CA GLU A 94 -24.72 26.19 -11.64
C GLU A 94 -25.41 26.45 -12.98
N LEU A 95 -26.74 26.57 -12.96
CA LEU A 95 -27.55 27.29 -13.96
C LEU A 95 -28.93 27.63 -13.40
#